data_AF-O93317-F1
#
_entry.id   AF-O93317-F1
#
_cell.length_a   1.000
_cell.length_b   1.000
_cell.length_c   1.000
_cell.angle_alpha   90.00
_cell.angle_beta   90.00
_cell.angle_gamma   90.00
#
_symmetry.space_group_name_H-M   'P 1'
#
loop_
_entity.id
_entity.type
_entity.pdbx_description
1 polymer ?
#
loop_
_entity_poly.entity_id
_entity_poly.type
_entity_poly.pdbx_seq_one_letter_code
_entity_poly.pdbx_strand_id
1 'polypeptide(L)' 'DLGGTNFRVLVVKIRTGMRNSVRMYNKIYAIPLEIVQGTGEELFDHIVQCISDFLDYMGMKNTRLPLGFTFSFP' A
#
# COMPACT_ATOMS: atom_id res chain seq x y z
N ASP A 1 1.19 -4.59 0.27
CA ASP A 1 1.82 -5.81 -0.26
C ASP A 1 1.05 -6.29 -1.47
N LEU A 2 1.77 -6.87 -2.42
CA LEU A 2 1.24 -7.42 -3.65
C LEU A 2 1.65 -8.89 -3.74
N GLY A 3 0.67 -9.81 -3.74
CA GLY A 3 0.93 -11.24 -3.81
C GLY A 3 -0.22 -12.07 -4.40
N GLY A 4 -1.16 -11.43 -5.10
CA GLY A 4 -2.34 -12.07 -5.68
C GLY A 4 -3.37 -11.05 -6.16
N THR A 5 -4.65 -11.38 -6.06
CA THR A 5 -5.79 -10.52 -6.45
C THR A 5 -6.14 -9.42 -5.44
N ASN A 6 -5.51 -9.44 -4.26
CA ASN A 6 -5.70 -8.43 -3.23
C ASN A 6 -4.38 -7.68 -2.99
N PHE A 7 -4.45 -6.36 -3.11
CA PHE A 7 -3.37 -5.44 -2.77
C PHE A 7 -3.67 -4.76 -1.44
N ARG A 8 -2.73 -4.73 -0.49
CA ARG A 8 -2.93 -3.99 0.76
C ARG A 8 -1.99 -2.80 0.83
N VAL A 9 -2.52 -1.65 1.22
CA VAL A 9 -1.70 -0.48 1.57
C VAL A 9 -1.66 -0.38 3.09
N LEU A 10 -0.48 -0.15 3.65
CA LEU A 10 -0.27 -0.09 5.09
C LEU A 10 0.52 1.15 5.49
N VAL A 11 0.16 1.72 6.63
CA VAL A 11 1.02 2.66 7.38
C VAL A 11 1.39 2.00 8.70
N VAL A 12 2.69 1.89 8.94
CA VAL A 12 3.26 1.33 10.17
C VAL A 12 3.92 2.46 10.95
N LYS A 13 3.44 2.69 12.17
CA LYS A 13 4.01 3.69 13.10
C LYS A 13 4.80 2.95 14.17
N ILE A 14 6.12 3.07 14.10
CA ILE A 14 7.06 2.47 15.06
C ILE A 14 7.52 3.57 16.01
N ARG A 15 7.43 3.32 17.32
CA ARG A 15 7.98 4.19 18.36
C ARG A 15 8.96 3.39 19.20
N THR A 16 10.18 3.89 19.32
CA THR A 16 11.25 3.34 20.15
C THR A 16 11.56 4.31 21.30
N GLY A 17 11.87 3.81 22.49
CA GLY A 17 12.15 4.63 23.69
C GLY A 17 11.69 3.96 24.98
N MET A 18 11.23 4.75 25.97
CA MET A 18 10.76 4.21 27.27
C MET A 18 9.68 3.12 27.15
N ARG A 19 8.85 3.16 26.10
CA ARG A 19 7.93 2.08 25.77
C ARG A 19 7.90 1.89 24.27
N ASN A 20 8.45 0.76 23.82
CA ASN A 20 8.38 0.37 22.42
C ASN A 20 6.93 0.09 22.03
N SER A 21 6.50 0.58 20.86
CA SER A 21 5.17 0.26 20.33
C SER A 21 5.15 0.29 18.80
N VAL A 22 4.31 -0.57 18.23
CA VAL A 22 4.02 -0.63 16.80
C VAL A 22 2.52 -0.49 16.62
N ARG A 23 2.09 0.42 15.74
CA ARG A 23 0.69 0.54 15.31
C ARG A 23 0.63 0.37 13.80
N MET A 24 -0.32 -0.43 13.34
CA MET A 24 -0.52 -0.71 11.93
C MET A 24 -1.92 -0.31 11.52
N TYR A 25 -2.01 0.39 10.39
CA TYR A 25 -3.26 0.73 9.71
C TYR A 25 -3.15 0.15 8.30
N ASN A 26 -4.21 -0.49 7.81
CA ASN A 26 -4.21 -1.05 6.47
C ASN A 26 -5.58 -0.92 5.80
N LYS A 27 -5.57 -0.95 4.47
CA LYS A 27 -6.76 -1.09 3.63
C LYS A 27 -6.46 -2.09 2.51
N ILE A 28 -7.44 -2.91 2.18
CA ILE A 28 -7.37 -3.92 1.12
C ILE A 28 -8.07 -3.37 -0.11
N TYR A 29 -7.43 -3.54 -1.26
CA TYR A 29 -7.91 -3.16 -2.57
C TYR A 29 -7.94 -4.41 -3.45
N ALA A 30 -9.06 -4.63 -4.14
CA ALA A 30 -9.11 -5.63 -5.19
C ALA A 30 -8.28 -5.14 -6.39
N ILE A 31 -7.61 -6.08 -7.06
CA ILE A 31 -7.04 -5.84 -8.38
C ILE A 31 -7.91 -6.59 -9.38
N PRO A 32 -8.60 -5.88 -10.29
CA PRO A 32 -9.39 -6.50 -11.35
C PRO A 32 -8.53 -7.46 -12.18
N LEU A 33 -9.13 -8.54 -12.69
CA LEU A 33 -8.40 -9.55 -13.45
C LEU A 33 -7.77 -8.96 -14.71
N GLU A 34 -8.45 -8.00 -15.32
CA GLU A 34 -8.01 -7.27 -16.51
C GLU A 34 -6.74 -6.46 -16.23
N ILE A 35 -6.57 -5.96 -15.00
CA ILE A 35 -5.36 -5.25 -14.56
C ILE A 35 -4.23 -6.23 -14.23
N VAL A 36 -4.55 -7.38 -13.59
CA VAL A 36 -3.55 -8.42 -13.29
C VAL A 36 -2.97 -9.02 -14.57
N GLN A 37 -3.78 -9.16 -15.62
CA GLN A 37 -3.39 -9.73 -16.92
C GLN A 37 -3.07 -8.67 -17.98
N GLY A 38 -3.17 -7.39 -17.61
CA GLY A 38 -2.92 -6.25 -18.49
C GLY A 38 -1.45 -5.89 -18.57
N THR A 39 -1.18 -4.62 -18.87
CA THR A 39 0.17 -4.09 -18.93
C THR A 39 0.74 -3.78 -17.56
N GLY A 40 2.08 -3.73 -17.46
CA GLY A 40 2.73 -3.27 -16.24
C GLY A 40 2.36 -1.83 -15.87
N GLU A 41 2.18 -0.97 -16.88
CA GLU A 41 1.76 0.43 -16.68
C GLU A 41 0.40 0.50 -15.97
N GLU A 42 -0.61 -0.21 -16.48
CA GLU A 42 -1.94 -0.26 -15.87
C GLU A 42 -1.92 -0.82 -14.44
N LEU A 43 -1.08 -1.83 -14.19
CA LEU A 43 -0.90 -2.37 -12.84
C LEU A 43 -0.33 -1.33 -11.87
N PHE A 44 0.73 -0.62 -12.27
CA PHE A 44 1.36 0.37 -11.42
C PHE A 44 0.49 1.63 -11.24
N ASP A 45 -0.27 2.02 -12.25
CA ASP A 45 -1.28 3.09 -12.13
C ASP A 45 -2.35 2.73 -11.11
N HIS A 46 -2.87 1.50 -11.15
CA HIS A 46 -3.83 1.01 -10.16
C HIS A 46 -3.22 0.98 -8.74
N ILE A 47 -1.96 0.56 -8.60
CA ILE A 47 -1.25 0.57 -7.31
C ILE A 47 -1.15 2.00 -6.76
N VAL A 48 -0.75 2.97 -7.58
CA VAL A 48 -0.60 4.38 -7.17
C VAL A 48 -1.97 4.97 -6.82
N GLN A 49 -3.03 4.64 -7.56
CA GLN A 49 -4.39 5.06 -7.25
C GLN A 49 -4.86 4.53 -5.89
N CYS A 50 -4.59 3.25 -5.59
CA CYS A 50 -4.87 2.65 -4.29
C CYS A 50 -4.09 3.34 -3.15
N ILE A 51 -2.82 3.67 -3.37
CA ILE A 51 -2.00 4.40 -2.40
C ILE A 51 -2.57 5.81 -2.18
N SER A 52 -2.95 6.53 -3.24
CA SER A 52 -3.54 7.87 -3.13
C SER A 52 -4.83 7.85 -2.30
N ASP A 53 -5.74 6.93 -2.60
CA ASP A 53 -6.98 6.75 -1.84
C ASP A 53 -6.70 6.41 -0.36
N PHE A 54 -5.70 5.57 -0.09
CA PHE A 54 -5.33 5.24 1.29
C PHE A 54 -4.76 6.44 2.06
N LEU A 55 -3.94 7.27 1.40
CA LEU A 55 -3.39 8.49 2.00
C LEU A 55 -4.48 9.52 2.28
N ASP A 56 -5.48 9.64 1.40
CA ASP A 56 -6.68 10.44 1.64
C ASP A 56 -7.46 9.92 2.85
N TYR A 57 -7.72 8.62 2.90
CA TYR A 57 -8.41 7.96 4.02
C TYR A 57 -7.70 8.17 5.37
N MET A 58 -6.37 8.16 5.37
CA MET A 58 -5.56 8.38 6.58
C MET A 58 -5.37 9.86 6.94
N GLY A 59 -5.85 10.80 6.10
CA GLY A 59 -5.62 12.23 6.27
C GLY A 59 -4.14 12.63 6.13
N MET A 60 -3.39 11.92 5.29
CA MET A 60 -1.94 12.07 5.10
C MET A 60 -1.55 12.52 3.69
N LYS A 61 -2.53 12.95 2.87
CA LYS A 61 -2.26 13.51 1.54
C LYS A 61 -1.24 14.66 1.65
N ASN A 62 -0.30 14.73 0.70
CA ASN A 62 0.78 15.73 0.62
C ASN A 62 1.97 15.54 1.57
N THR A 63 2.11 14.38 2.22
CA THR A 63 3.32 14.04 2.99
C THR A 63 4.23 13.10 2.19
N ARG A 64 5.53 13.38 2.15
CA ARG A 64 6.52 12.43 1.60
C ARG A 64 6.87 11.41 2.68
N LEU A 65 6.57 10.14 2.44
CA LEU A 65 6.79 9.04 3.37
C LEU A 65 7.78 8.02 2.78
N PRO A 66 8.63 7.39 3.61
CA PRO A 66 9.38 6.22 3.19
C PRO A 66 8.42 5.06 2.91
N LEU A 67 8.66 4.32 1.83
CA LEU A 67 7.82 3.21 1.40
C LEU A 67 8.66 1.94 1.26
N GLY A 68 8.19 0.87 1.89
CA GLY A 68 8.66 -0.49 1.62
C GLY A 68 7.67 -1.18 0.70
N PHE A 69 8.15 -1.76 -0.40
CA PHE A 69 7.31 -2.47 -1.34
C PHE A 69 7.55 -3.98 -1.27
N THR A 70 6.61 -4.70 -0.69
CA THR A 70 6.61 -6.17 -0.70
C THR A 70 5.93 -6.65 -1.98
N PHE A 71 6.74 -7.15 -2.91
CA PHE A 71 6.34 -7.71 -4.21
C PHE A 71 6.62 -9.21 -4.21
N SER A 72 5.61 -10.03 -3.93
CA SER A 72 5.75 -11.46 -3.65
C SER A 72 5.74 -12.33 -4.92
N PHE A 73 6.64 -12.01 -5.86
CA PHE A 73 6.87 -12.76 -7.10
C PHE A 73 8.38 -13.03 -7.25
N PRO A 74 8.81 -14.16 -7.85
CA PRO A 74 10.22 -14.50 -8.05
C PRO A 74 10.95 -13.57 -9.02
#